data_AF-A0A5C6VIW6-F1
#
_entry.id   AF-A0A5C6VIW6-F1
#
_cell.length_a   1.000
_cell.length_b   1.000
_cell.length_c   1.000
_cell.angle_alpha   90.00
_cell.angle_beta   90.00
_cell.angle_gamma   90.00
#
_symmetry.space_group_name_H-M   'P 1'
#
loop_
_entity.id
_entity.type
_entity.pdbx_description
1 polymer ?
#
loop_
_entity_poly.entity_id
_entity_poly.type
_entity_poly.pdbx_seq_one_letter_code
_entity_poly.pdbx_strand_id
1 'polypeptide(L)'
;MPAEPRAVRSRRDSGCEGLLLDVLIENRRSLIQLARSFVGCSSRAEDVVHDVFIKLTGFPNQDDVRQPQAYVARMVRNASIDACRRQSLENTWHTCEEDGLDVPSPEPTPESALVTRDSLRHAFDALAQLPERTRSAFERVRLREETLQETARALNVSQTLVHFMVRDAAQHCAECMHAGAKNVAYAKTAGRSKKTCASNVKQMTAS
;
A
#
# COMPACT_ATOMS: atom_id res chain seq x y z
N MET A 1 65.95 -27.43 -22.56
CA MET A 1 64.78 -26.70 -23.10
C MET A 1 63.84 -26.37 -21.95
N PRO A 2 64.01 -25.24 -21.25
CA PRO A 2 63.04 -24.75 -20.29
C PRO A 2 61.98 -23.89 -21.00
N ALA A 3 60.72 -24.09 -20.63
CA ALA A 3 59.57 -23.35 -21.11
C ALA A 3 59.60 -21.88 -20.65
N GLU A 4 59.14 -20.99 -21.54
CA GLU A 4 59.11 -19.54 -21.38
C GLU A 4 58.29 -19.07 -20.16
N PRO A 5 58.74 -18.04 -19.42
CA PRO A 5 57.88 -17.31 -18.51
C PRO A 5 57.00 -16.33 -19.30
N ARG A 6 55.67 -16.46 -19.14
CA ARG A 6 54.68 -15.49 -19.61
C ARG A 6 55.02 -14.10 -19.08
N ALA A 7 55.23 -13.18 -20.01
CA ALA A 7 55.38 -11.76 -19.76
C ALA A 7 54.18 -11.21 -18.97
N VAL A 8 54.36 -10.98 -17.67
CA VAL A 8 53.50 -10.07 -16.91
C VAL A 8 53.89 -8.66 -17.32
N ARG A 9 53.02 -8.06 -18.12
CA ARG A 9 53.15 -6.71 -18.67
C ARG A 9 53.49 -5.72 -17.55
N SER A 10 54.49 -4.90 -17.81
CA SER A 10 54.79 -3.70 -17.05
C SER A 10 53.54 -2.83 -16.93
N ARG A 11 53.09 -2.56 -15.71
CA ARG A 11 52.32 -1.35 -15.40
C ARG A 11 53.19 -0.46 -14.53
N ARG A 12 54.01 0.32 -15.21
CA ARG A 12 54.50 1.60 -14.69
C ARG A 12 53.76 2.65 -15.50
N ASP A 13 52.60 3.09 -15.01
CA ASP A 13 52.04 4.40 -15.34
C ASP A 13 51.95 5.18 -14.03
N SER A 14 53.13 5.64 -13.62
CA SER A 14 53.31 6.62 -12.55
C SER A 14 52.99 7.99 -13.16
N GLY A 15 51.81 8.55 -12.86
CA GLY A 15 51.53 9.95 -13.21
C GLY A 15 50.18 10.50 -12.78
N CYS A 16 49.08 9.75 -12.95
CA CYS A 16 47.78 10.43 -13.14
C CYS A 16 46.57 9.81 -12.43
N GLU A 17 46.77 8.79 -11.58
CA GLU A 17 45.66 8.14 -10.85
C GLU A 17 45.05 9.00 -9.71
N GLY A 18 45.61 10.18 -9.41
CA GLY A 18 45.30 10.92 -8.19
C GLY A 18 44.73 12.35 -8.34
N LEU A 19 44.90 13.05 -9.46
CA LEU A 19 44.67 14.50 -9.52
C LEU A 19 43.26 14.94 -9.10
N LEU A 20 42.21 14.21 -9.52
CA LEU A 20 40.84 14.52 -9.13
C LEU A 20 40.52 14.04 -7.71
N LEU A 21 41.13 12.94 -7.29
CA LEU A 21 40.93 12.33 -5.98
C LEU A 21 41.58 13.20 -4.89
N ASP A 22 42.80 13.68 -5.13
CA ASP A 22 43.55 14.58 -4.26
C ASP A 22 42.79 15.89 -4.07
N VAL A 23 42.26 16.47 -5.16
CA VAL A 23 41.42 17.66 -5.10
C VAL A 23 40.16 17.42 -4.27
N LEU A 24 39.52 16.26 -4.40
CA LEU A 24 38.35 15.91 -3.59
C LEU A 24 38.72 15.77 -2.11
N ILE A 25 39.83 15.11 -1.80
CA ILE A 25 40.31 14.90 -0.42
C ILE A 25 40.63 16.25 0.24
N GLU A 26 41.40 17.11 -0.44
CA GLU A 26 41.76 18.44 0.04
C GLU A 26 40.52 19.33 0.27
N ASN A 27 39.54 19.27 -0.62
CA ASN A 27 38.35 20.13 -0.59
C ASN A 27 37.11 19.45 0.01
N ARG A 28 37.28 18.31 0.68
CA ARG A 28 36.17 17.46 1.16
C ARG A 28 35.14 18.23 1.98
N ARG A 29 35.58 19.08 2.91
CA ARG A 29 34.67 19.87 3.76
C ARG A 29 33.80 20.82 2.94
N SER A 30 34.40 21.54 1.99
CA SER A 30 33.70 22.48 1.10
C SER A 30 32.73 21.75 0.17
N LEU A 31 33.09 20.56 -0.32
CA LEU A 31 32.24 19.73 -1.15
C LEU A 31 31.05 19.14 -0.38
N ILE A 32 31.24 18.75 0.89
CA ILE A 32 30.14 18.32 1.77
C ILE A 32 29.19 19.50 2.03
N GLN A 33 29.70 20.71 2.27
CA GLN A 33 28.86 21.90 2.43
C GLN A 33 28.06 22.22 1.17
N LEU A 34 28.68 22.09 -0.01
CA LEU A 34 28.01 22.22 -1.30
C LEU A 34 26.91 21.16 -1.46
N ALA A 35 27.18 19.88 -1.17
CA ALA A 35 26.17 18.83 -1.28
C ALA A 35 25.01 19.05 -0.29
N ARG A 36 25.33 19.53 0.92
CA ARG A 36 24.34 19.86 1.96
C ARG A 36 23.36 20.94 1.52
N SER A 37 23.78 21.93 0.72
CA SER A 37 22.86 22.96 0.21
C SER A 37 21.78 22.42 -0.73
N PHE A 38 21.97 21.22 -1.30
CA PHE A 38 20.96 20.55 -2.13
C PHE A 38 20.16 19.53 -1.33
N VAL A 39 20.85 18.69 -0.55
CA VAL A 39 20.25 17.49 0.07
C VAL A 39 19.65 17.78 1.46
N GLY A 40 20.03 18.89 2.10
CA GLY A 40 19.46 19.36 3.37
C GLY A 40 19.89 18.61 4.63
N CYS A 41 20.54 17.44 4.49
CA CYS A 41 20.99 16.61 5.61
C CYS A 41 22.52 16.37 5.56
N SER A 42 23.18 16.39 6.72
CA SER A 42 24.64 16.21 6.81
C SER A 42 25.09 14.80 6.41
N SER A 43 24.42 13.76 6.92
CA SER A 43 24.78 12.37 6.61
C SER A 43 24.66 12.08 5.11
N ARG A 44 23.53 12.49 4.51
CA ARG A 44 23.30 12.31 3.07
C ARG A 44 24.28 13.12 2.21
N ALA A 45 24.71 14.30 2.67
CA ALA A 45 25.73 15.07 1.97
C ALA A 45 27.09 14.38 1.99
N GLU A 46 27.45 13.72 3.08
CA GLU A 46 28.64 12.89 3.18
C GLU A 46 28.57 11.67 2.25
N ASP A 47 27.42 11.01 2.17
CA ASP A 47 27.17 9.88 1.25
C ASP A 47 27.34 10.31 -0.21
N VAL A 48 26.81 11.46 -0.59
CA VAL A 48 26.96 11.99 -1.96
C VAL A 48 28.42 12.24 -2.32
N VAL A 49 29.20 12.82 -1.40
CA VAL A 49 30.63 13.04 -1.64
C VAL A 49 31.38 11.70 -1.68
N HIS A 50 30.97 10.71 -0.88
CA HIS A 50 31.51 9.37 -0.92
C HIS A 50 31.23 8.64 -2.24
N ASP A 51 30.02 8.76 -2.79
CA ASP A 51 29.67 8.22 -4.11
C ASP A 51 30.57 8.80 -5.21
N VAL A 52 30.87 10.11 -5.15
CA VAL A 52 31.78 10.76 -6.08
C VAL A 52 33.22 10.28 -5.88
N PHE A 53 33.65 10.09 -4.63
CA PHE A 53 34.96 9.51 -4.32
C PHE A 53 35.12 8.13 -4.98
N ILE A 54 34.15 7.23 -4.82
CA ILE A 54 34.18 5.90 -5.45
C ILE A 54 34.27 6.03 -6.98
N LYS A 55 33.46 6.90 -7.59
CA LYS A 55 33.49 7.13 -9.05
C LYS A 55 34.85 7.61 -9.55
N LEU A 56 35.57 8.41 -8.76
CA LEU A 56 36.89 8.92 -9.12
C LEU A 56 37.99 7.87 -9.00
N THR A 57 37.87 6.89 -8.08
CA THR A 57 38.87 5.81 -7.93
C THR A 57 39.04 4.93 -9.19
N GLY A 58 38.01 4.87 -10.03
CA GLY A 58 38.04 4.09 -11.29
C GLY A 58 38.03 4.95 -12.55
N PHE A 59 38.27 6.25 -12.45
CA PHE A 59 38.12 7.18 -13.58
C PHE A 59 39.36 7.17 -14.50
N PRO A 60 39.27 6.71 -15.76
CA PRO A 60 40.40 6.72 -16.69
C PRO A 60 40.65 8.13 -17.25
N ASN A 61 41.91 8.42 -17.63
CA ASN A 61 42.33 9.66 -18.30
C ASN A 61 42.01 10.96 -17.53
N GLN A 62 42.46 11.07 -16.28
CA GLN A 62 42.28 12.29 -15.47
C GLN A 62 43.02 13.51 -16.05
N ASP A 63 44.01 13.31 -16.93
CA ASP A 63 44.86 14.34 -17.52
C ASP A 63 44.15 15.27 -18.50
N ASP A 64 43.05 14.82 -19.10
CA ASP A 64 42.27 15.63 -20.04
C ASP A 64 41.43 16.70 -19.32
N VAL A 65 41.37 16.65 -17.98
CA VAL A 65 40.60 17.59 -17.17
C VAL A 65 41.39 18.87 -16.92
N ARG A 66 41.12 19.89 -17.74
CA ARG A 66 41.75 21.22 -17.64
C ARG A 66 41.54 21.94 -16.31
N GLN A 67 40.42 21.69 -15.62
CA GLN A 67 40.06 22.33 -14.35
C GLN A 67 39.54 21.29 -13.33
N PRO A 68 40.44 20.61 -12.61
CA PRO A 68 40.10 19.54 -11.65
C PRO A 68 39.09 19.95 -10.58
N GLN A 69 39.27 21.13 -9.97
CA GLN A 69 38.39 21.64 -8.91
C GLN A 69 36.96 21.88 -9.41
N ALA A 70 36.80 22.55 -10.55
CA ALA A 70 35.50 22.81 -11.14
C ALA A 70 34.82 21.50 -11.59
N TYR A 71 35.60 20.54 -12.06
CA TYR A 71 35.11 19.23 -12.48
C TYR A 71 34.54 18.43 -11.29
N VAL A 72 35.30 18.31 -10.19
CA VAL A 72 34.85 17.62 -8.97
C VAL A 72 33.64 18.32 -8.36
N ALA A 73 33.64 19.65 -8.28
CA ALA A 73 32.48 20.41 -7.80
C ALA A 73 31.23 20.16 -8.65
N ARG A 74 31.39 20.05 -9.98
CA ARG A 74 30.30 19.69 -10.89
C ARG A 74 29.81 18.25 -10.68
N MET A 75 30.71 17.29 -10.45
CA MET A 75 30.33 15.92 -10.13
C MET A 75 29.52 15.84 -8.84
N VAL A 76 29.96 16.52 -7.78
CA VAL A 76 29.24 16.58 -6.48
C VAL A 76 27.87 17.25 -6.64
N ARG A 77 27.79 18.36 -7.38
CA ARG A 77 26.51 19.01 -7.68
C ARG A 77 25.55 18.08 -8.41
N ASN A 78 26.00 17.39 -9.44
CA ASN A 78 25.16 16.47 -10.22
C ASN A 78 24.69 15.29 -9.35
N ALA A 79 25.60 14.68 -8.60
CA ALA A 79 25.26 13.59 -7.68
C ALA A 79 24.26 14.03 -6.60
N SER A 80 24.36 15.28 -6.13
CA SER A 80 23.42 15.88 -5.18
C SER A 80 22.02 16.05 -5.79
N ILE A 81 21.92 16.53 -7.04
CA ILE A 81 20.65 16.65 -7.78
C ILE A 81 20.01 15.27 -7.98
N ASP A 82 20.81 14.28 -8.36
CA ASP A 82 20.35 12.91 -8.54
C ASP A 82 19.85 12.30 -7.21
N ALA A 83 20.54 12.58 -6.10
CA ALA A 83 20.10 12.16 -4.77
C ALA A 83 18.78 12.83 -4.36
N CYS A 84 18.57 14.12 -4.68
CA CYS A 84 17.29 14.78 -4.44
C CYS A 84 16.18 14.20 -5.32
N ARG A 85 16.45 13.90 -6.60
CA ARG A 85 15.47 13.28 -7.50
C ARG A 85 15.06 11.89 -7.01
N ARG A 86 16.01 11.07 -6.55
CA ARG A 86 15.73 9.76 -5.94
C ARG A 86 14.90 9.90 -4.67
N GLN A 87 15.25 10.85 -3.79
CA GLN A 87 14.46 11.13 -2.58
C GLN A 87 13.03 11.54 -2.90
N SER A 88 12.79 12.38 -3.92
CA SER A 88 11.43 12.77 -4.29
C SER A 88 10.61 11.57 -4.79
N LEU A 89 11.24 10.64 -5.52
CA LEU A 89 10.60 9.39 -5.91
C LEU A 89 10.34 8.51 -4.68
N GLU A 90 11.32 8.29 -3.83
CA GLU A 90 11.19 7.50 -2.59
C GLU A 90 10.11 8.09 -1.67
N ASN A 91 10.07 9.41 -1.45
CA ASN A 91 9.02 10.08 -0.67
C ASN A 91 7.63 9.99 -1.31
N THR A 92 7.52 9.75 -2.62
CA THR A 92 6.22 9.48 -3.25
C THR A 92 5.70 8.08 -2.90
N TRP A 93 6.60 7.16 -2.54
CA TRP A 93 6.29 5.76 -2.22
C TRP A 93 6.34 5.47 -0.72
N HIS A 94 7.11 6.25 0.04
CA HIS A 94 7.10 6.29 1.49
C HIS A 94 6.00 7.26 1.95
N THR A 95 4.79 6.73 1.97
CA THR A 95 3.70 7.29 2.75
C THR A 95 4.17 7.50 4.20
N CYS A 96 3.80 8.64 4.80
CA CYS A 96 4.23 9.04 6.14
C CYS A 96 3.90 7.93 7.16
N GLU A 97 4.76 7.67 8.15
CA GLU A 97 4.50 6.66 9.20
C GLU A 97 3.16 6.93 9.94
N GLU A 98 2.67 8.17 9.91
CA GLU A 98 1.34 8.54 10.43
C GLU A 98 0.17 7.92 9.66
N ASP A 99 0.32 7.63 8.36
CA ASP A 99 -0.70 6.91 7.57
C ASP A 99 -0.70 5.40 7.85
N GLY A 100 0.33 4.89 8.56
CA GLY A 100 0.37 3.52 9.06
C GLY A 100 -0.59 3.29 10.24
N LEU A 101 -1.02 4.36 10.93
CA LEU A 101 -1.98 4.31 12.04
C LEU A 101 -3.44 4.36 11.58
N ASP A 102 -3.69 4.79 10.33
CA ASP A 102 -5.01 4.81 9.70
C ASP A 102 -5.19 3.66 8.68
N VAL A 103 -4.38 2.61 8.79
CA VAL A 103 -4.64 1.35 8.07
C VAL A 103 -5.84 0.70 8.74
N PRO A 104 -7.01 0.61 8.07
CA PRO A 104 -8.15 -0.08 8.64
C PRO A 104 -7.74 -1.52 8.93
N SER A 105 -7.91 -1.96 10.18
CA SER A 105 -7.67 -3.36 10.52
C SER A 105 -8.44 -4.24 9.54
N PRO A 106 -7.82 -5.30 8.97
CA PRO A 106 -8.56 -6.28 8.17
C PRO A 106 -9.62 -7.01 9.00
N GLU A 107 -9.53 -6.95 10.33
CA GLU A 107 -10.54 -7.49 11.23
C GLU A 107 -11.72 -6.52 11.38
N PRO A 108 -12.95 -6.97 11.08
CA PRO A 108 -14.15 -6.17 11.32
C PRO A 108 -14.25 -5.83 12.81
N THR A 109 -14.58 -4.58 13.12
CA THR A 109 -14.91 -4.17 14.49
C THR A 109 -15.97 -5.09 15.10
N PRO A 110 -16.00 -5.29 16.43
CA PRO A 110 -16.99 -6.17 17.06
C PRO A 110 -18.44 -5.76 16.72
N GLU A 111 -18.71 -4.46 16.56
CA GLU A 111 -20.00 -3.95 16.12
C GLU A 111 -20.32 -4.36 14.67
N SER A 112 -19.36 -4.23 13.76
CA SER A 112 -19.55 -4.63 12.36
C SER A 112 -19.68 -6.15 12.20
N ALA A 113 -18.95 -6.94 13.00
CA ALA A 113 -19.09 -8.39 13.06
C ALA A 113 -20.50 -8.80 13.54
N LEU A 114 -21.06 -8.11 14.53
CA LEU A 114 -22.44 -8.33 14.99
C LEU A 114 -23.47 -7.97 13.92
N VAL A 115 -23.31 -6.83 13.24
CA VAL A 115 -24.19 -6.43 12.14
C VAL A 115 -24.16 -7.45 10.99
N THR A 116 -22.98 -7.94 10.63
CA THR A 116 -22.83 -8.98 9.59
C THR A 116 -23.50 -10.28 10.01
N ARG A 117 -23.30 -10.73 11.25
CA ARG A 117 -23.96 -11.93 11.79
C ARG A 117 -25.48 -11.81 11.81
N ASP A 118 -26.00 -10.66 12.24
CA ASP A 118 -27.43 -10.42 12.27
C ASP A 118 -28.03 -10.34 10.86
N SER A 119 -27.32 -9.73 9.91
CA SER A 119 -27.72 -9.70 8.49
C SER A 119 -27.76 -11.11 7.88
N LEU A 120 -26.76 -11.95 8.18
CA LEU A 120 -26.73 -13.35 7.74
C LEU A 120 -27.89 -14.15 8.34
N ARG A 121 -28.19 -13.95 9.63
CA ARG A 121 -29.34 -14.62 10.27
C ARG A 121 -30.66 -14.27 9.58
N HIS A 122 -30.90 -12.99 9.29
CA HIS A 122 -32.10 -12.56 8.56
C HIS A 122 -32.17 -13.16 7.15
N ALA A 123 -31.04 -13.29 6.45
CA ALA A 123 -31.00 -13.94 5.14
C ALA A 123 -31.34 -15.44 5.24
N PHE A 124 -30.82 -16.14 6.26
CA PHE A 124 -31.18 -17.55 6.50
C PHE A 124 -32.66 -17.72 6.86
N ASP A 125 -33.21 -16.84 7.69
CA ASP A 125 -34.63 -16.89 8.06
C ASP A 125 -35.54 -16.62 6.85
N ALA A 126 -35.13 -15.76 5.91
CA ALA A 126 -35.85 -15.53 4.66
C ALA A 126 -35.78 -16.76 3.74
N LEU A 127 -34.60 -17.38 3.59
CA LEU A 127 -34.47 -18.64 2.87
C LEU A 127 -35.29 -19.77 3.50
N ALA A 128 -35.44 -19.75 4.84
CA ALA A 128 -36.25 -20.72 5.59
C ALA A 128 -37.75 -20.64 5.29
N GLN A 129 -38.24 -19.50 4.79
CA GLN A 129 -39.64 -19.29 4.41
C GLN A 129 -39.95 -19.78 2.98
N LEU A 130 -38.91 -19.96 2.15
CA LEU A 130 -39.10 -20.45 0.78
C LEU A 130 -39.45 -21.94 0.74
N PRO A 131 -40.21 -22.38 -0.30
CA PRO A 131 -40.45 -23.79 -0.56
C PRO A 131 -39.14 -24.58 -0.70
N GLU A 132 -39.12 -25.81 -0.18
CA GLU A 132 -37.92 -26.67 -0.12
C GLU A 132 -37.26 -26.88 -1.49
N ARG A 133 -38.07 -26.99 -2.54
CA ARG A 133 -37.59 -27.09 -3.94
C ARG A 133 -36.85 -25.84 -4.39
N THR A 134 -37.38 -24.66 -4.08
CA THR A 134 -36.79 -23.35 -4.43
C THR A 134 -35.51 -23.09 -3.64
N ARG A 135 -35.51 -23.45 -2.36
CA ARG A 135 -34.30 -23.39 -1.52
C ARG A 135 -33.21 -24.30 -2.06
N SER A 136 -33.53 -25.55 -2.37
CA SER A 136 -32.56 -26.52 -2.91
C SER A 136 -31.93 -26.07 -4.22
N ALA A 137 -32.71 -25.44 -5.11
CA ALA A 137 -32.21 -24.86 -6.36
C ALA A 137 -31.25 -23.69 -6.09
N PHE A 138 -31.60 -22.80 -5.16
CA PHE A 138 -30.75 -21.67 -4.76
C PHE A 138 -29.45 -22.14 -4.12
N GLU A 139 -29.49 -23.11 -3.20
CA GLU A 139 -28.31 -23.65 -2.54
C GLU A 139 -27.31 -24.28 -3.52
N ARG A 140 -27.80 -25.08 -4.46
CA ARG A 140 -26.95 -25.69 -5.50
C ARG A 140 -26.25 -24.66 -6.37
N VAL A 141 -26.98 -23.64 -6.82
CA VAL A 141 -26.41 -22.64 -7.73
C VAL A 141 -25.53 -21.61 -7.00
N ARG A 142 -25.91 -21.19 -5.78
CA ARG A 142 -25.24 -20.07 -5.08
C ARG A 142 -24.26 -20.50 -4.00
N LEU A 143 -24.48 -21.64 -3.33
CA LEU A 143 -23.54 -22.15 -2.31
C LEU A 143 -22.61 -23.22 -2.85
N ARG A 144 -23.06 -24.02 -3.83
CA ARG A 144 -22.24 -25.10 -4.43
C ARG A 144 -21.68 -24.76 -5.81
N GLU A 145 -22.02 -23.58 -6.33
CA GLU A 145 -21.58 -23.09 -7.65
C GLU A 145 -21.92 -24.05 -8.81
N GLU A 146 -22.94 -24.90 -8.65
CA GLU A 146 -23.41 -25.82 -9.68
C GLU A 146 -24.03 -25.04 -10.84
N THR A 147 -23.89 -25.53 -12.07
CA THR A 147 -24.52 -24.89 -13.23
C THR A 147 -26.04 -25.05 -13.19
N LEU A 148 -26.77 -24.12 -13.84
CA LEU A 148 -28.23 -24.22 -13.99
C LEU A 148 -28.65 -25.54 -14.65
N GLN A 149 -27.82 -26.08 -15.56
CA GLN A 149 -28.08 -27.32 -16.26
C GLN A 149 -27.94 -28.54 -15.34
N GLU A 150 -26.91 -28.59 -14.50
CA GLU A 150 -26.72 -29.66 -13.52
C GLU A 150 -27.81 -29.64 -12.45
N THR A 151 -28.16 -28.45 -11.96
CA THR A 151 -29.25 -28.26 -10.99
C THR A 151 -30.60 -28.70 -11.57
N ALA A 152 -30.87 -28.37 -12.84
CA ALA A 152 -32.09 -28.79 -13.54
C ALA A 152 -32.20 -30.31 -13.66
N ARG A 153 -31.09 -30.99 -13.98
CA ARG A 153 -31.00 -32.46 -13.99
C ARG A 153 -31.22 -33.05 -12.60
N ALA A 154 -30.60 -32.48 -11.57
CA ALA A 154 -30.72 -32.97 -10.19
C ALA A 154 -32.14 -32.84 -9.63
N LEU A 155 -32.86 -31.78 -10.02
CA LEU A 155 -34.22 -31.49 -9.55
C LEU A 155 -35.33 -31.98 -10.50
N ASN A 156 -34.97 -32.62 -11.62
CA ASN A 156 -35.90 -33.07 -12.68
C ASN A 156 -36.85 -31.97 -13.18
N VAL A 157 -36.31 -30.77 -13.43
CA VAL A 157 -37.06 -29.60 -13.92
C VAL A 157 -36.37 -28.97 -15.13
N SER A 158 -37.05 -28.05 -15.83
CA SER A 158 -36.43 -27.31 -16.93
C SER A 158 -35.40 -26.30 -16.40
N GLN A 159 -34.35 -26.05 -17.18
CA GLN A 159 -33.33 -25.04 -16.86
C GLN A 159 -33.95 -23.65 -16.65
N THR A 160 -34.97 -23.32 -17.44
CA THR A 160 -35.74 -22.08 -17.33
C THR A 160 -36.44 -21.98 -15.97
N LEU A 161 -37.04 -23.07 -15.47
CA LEU A 161 -37.69 -23.07 -14.16
C LEU A 161 -36.67 -22.89 -13.03
N VAL A 162 -35.50 -23.53 -13.10
CA VAL A 162 -34.42 -23.29 -12.12
C VAL A 162 -33.98 -21.84 -12.09
N HIS A 163 -33.83 -21.21 -13.27
CA HIS A 163 -33.47 -19.80 -13.36
C HIS A 163 -34.53 -18.90 -12.67
N PHE A 164 -35.82 -19.16 -12.89
CA PHE A 164 -36.89 -18.45 -12.17
C PHE A 164 -36.85 -18.70 -10.67
N MET A 165 -36.68 -19.95 -10.22
CA MET A 165 -36.60 -20.30 -8.80
C MET A 165 -35.44 -19.59 -8.09
N VAL A 166 -34.26 -19.52 -8.72
CA VAL A 166 -33.09 -18.81 -8.16
C VAL A 166 -33.33 -17.30 -8.11
N ARG A 167 -33.97 -16.73 -9.14
CA ARG A 167 -34.31 -15.31 -9.17
C ARG A 167 -35.33 -14.95 -8.10
N ASP A 168 -36.38 -15.73 -7.96
CA ASP A 168 -37.44 -15.51 -6.97
C ASP A 168 -36.90 -15.65 -5.54
N ALA A 169 -36.02 -16.63 -5.31
CA ALA A 169 -35.33 -16.78 -4.03
C ALA A 169 -34.44 -15.57 -3.70
N ALA A 170 -33.67 -15.08 -4.67
CA ALA A 170 -32.82 -13.90 -4.48
C ALA A 170 -33.64 -12.63 -4.22
N GLN A 171 -34.75 -12.46 -4.94
CA GLN A 171 -35.67 -11.34 -4.76
C GLN A 171 -36.31 -11.37 -3.37
N HIS A 172 -36.79 -12.53 -2.92
CA HIS A 172 -37.36 -12.71 -1.60
C HIS A 172 -36.35 -12.38 -0.48
N CYS A 173 -35.11 -12.86 -0.62
CA CYS A 173 -34.03 -12.52 0.34
C CYS A 173 -33.75 -11.01 0.37
N ALA A 174 -33.70 -10.36 -0.80
CA ALA A 174 -33.49 -8.91 -0.87
C ALA A 174 -34.64 -8.14 -0.20
N GLU A 175 -35.89 -8.52 -0.46
CA GLU A 175 -37.07 -7.89 0.13
C GLU A 175 -37.11 -8.03 1.66
N CYS A 176 -36.81 -9.23 2.18
CA CYS A 176 -36.72 -9.47 3.62
C CYS A 176 -35.59 -8.67 4.28
N MET A 177 -34.41 -8.57 3.63
CA MET A 177 -33.31 -7.75 4.13
C MET A 177 -33.64 -6.25 4.10
N HIS A 178 -34.32 -5.76 3.06
CA HIS A 178 -34.76 -4.36 2.99
C HIS A 178 -35.87 -4.05 4.00
N ALA A 179 -36.76 -5.00 4.29
CA ALA A 179 -37.75 -4.87 5.37
C ALA A 179 -37.10 -4.86 6.76
N GLY A 180 -36.09 -5.71 6.99
CA GLY A 180 -35.28 -5.71 8.20
C GLY A 180 -34.51 -4.40 8.42
N ALA A 181 -33.90 -3.85 7.37
CA ALA A 181 -33.18 -2.57 7.42
C ALA A 181 -34.10 -1.39 7.76
N LYS A 182 -35.35 -1.38 7.26
CA LYS A 182 -36.37 -0.39 7.63
C LYS A 182 -36.79 -0.51 9.09
N ASN A 183 -36.92 -1.73 9.61
CA ASN A 183 -37.24 -1.98 11.02
C ASN A 183 -36.11 -1.54 11.96
N VAL A 184 -34.84 -1.76 11.59
CA VAL A 184 -33.68 -1.28 12.36
C VAL A 184 -33.58 0.26 12.35
N ALA A 185 -33.90 0.90 11.22
CA ALA A 185 -33.96 2.35 11.12
C ALA A 185 -35.07 2.95 12.02
N TYR A 186 -36.25 2.32 12.07
CA TYR A 186 -37.36 2.73 12.94
C TYR A 186 -37.07 2.49 14.44
N ALA A 187 -36.34 1.42 14.78
CA ALA A 187 -35.91 1.15 16.16
C ALA A 187 -34.84 2.14 16.65
N LYS A 188 -33.91 2.56 15.78
CA LYS A 188 -32.90 3.59 16.11
C LYS A 188 -33.51 4.97 16.37
N THR A 189 -34.57 5.35 15.66
CA THR A 189 -35.27 6.64 15.89
C THR A 189 -36.11 6.60 17.17
N ALA A 190 -36.76 5.46 17.49
CA ALA A 190 -37.51 5.28 18.72
C ALA A 190 -36.64 5.29 20.00
N GLY A 191 -35.38 4.82 19.91
CA GLY A 191 -34.43 4.78 21.03
C GLY A 191 -33.81 6.12 21.43
N ARG A 192 -33.87 7.15 20.56
CA ARG A 192 -33.28 8.49 20.83
C ARG A 192 -34.19 9.38 21.68
N SER A 193 -35.50 9.12 21.71
CA SER A 193 -36.48 9.97 22.42
C SER A 193 -36.49 9.78 23.95
N LYS A 194 -36.04 8.64 24.48
CA LYS A 194 -36.02 8.39 25.94
C LYS A 194 -34.81 8.97 26.69
N LYS A 195 -33.80 9.49 25.98
CA LYS A 195 -32.58 10.06 26.62
C LYS A 195 -32.63 11.58 26.86
N THR A 196 -33.67 12.28 26.42
CA THR A 196 -33.76 13.75 26.58
C THR A 196 -34.67 14.19 27.75
N CYS A 197 -35.39 13.29 28.42
CA CYS A 197 -36.26 13.66 29.57
C CYS A 197 -35.64 13.43 30.95
N ALA A 198 -34.38 12.95 31.05
CA ALA A 198 -33.72 12.69 32.33
C ALA A 198 -32.68 13.77 32.74
N SER A 199 -32.65 14.92 32.07
CA SER A 199 -31.69 16.00 32.37
C SER A 199 -32.34 17.35 32.71
N ASN A 200 -33.63 17.41 33.06
CA ASN A 200 -34.26 18.68 33.44
C ASN A 200 -35.18 18.64 34.69
N VAL A 201 -34.78 17.89 35.73
CA VAL A 201 -35.37 17.99 37.09
C VAL A 201 -34.28 18.05 38.16
N LYS A 202 -33.19 18.81 37.93
CA LYS A 202 -32.15 19.04 38.95
C LYS A 202 -31.57 20.46 38.97
N GLN A 203 -32.36 21.44 38.57
CA GLN A 203 -32.09 22.86 38.88
C GLN A 203 -33.37 23.53 39.42
N MET A 204 -33.89 23.02 40.54
CA MET A 204 -34.89 23.75 41.33
C MET A 204 -35.08 23.17 42.75
N THR A 205 -34.02 22.76 43.46
CA THR A 205 -34.07 22.53 44.92
C THR A 205 -32.65 22.51 45.48
N ALA A 206 -32.41 23.33 46.51
CA ALA A 206 -31.15 23.65 47.19
C ALA A 206 -30.32 24.74 46.50
N SER A 207 -30.04 25.90 47.09
CA SER A 207 -30.44 26.54 48.36
C SER A 207 -30.04 28.01 48.24
#